data_AF-A0A0S1XUR8-F1
#
_entry.id   AF-A0A0S1XUR8-F1
#
_cell.length_a   1.000
_cell.length_b   1.000
_cell.length_c   1.000
_cell.angle_alpha   90.00
_cell.angle_beta   90.00
_cell.angle_gamma   90.00
#
_symmetry.space_group_name_H-M   'P 1'
#
loop_
_entity.id
_entity.type
_entity.pdbx_description
1 polymer ?
#
loop_
_entity_poly.entity_id
_entity_poly.type
_entity_poly.pdbx_seq_one_letter_code
_entity_poly.pdbx_strand_id
1 'polypeptide(L)'
;MENNLIYKGYRLSAIVRRQAAANASAFTATLLIVRHDGSISSTCGVPAFATGATVATPRRAIDVAILHGRHVVDEMKRPTPH
;
A
#
# COMPACT_ATOMS: atom_id res chain seq x y z
N MET A 1 2.26 6.38 -14.19
CA MET A 1 2.22 5.46 -13.04
C MET A 1 1.95 6.31 -11.83
N GLU A 2 0.70 6.36 -11.38
CA GLU A 2 0.36 7.11 -10.18
C GLU A 2 0.63 6.21 -8.99
N ASN A 3 1.57 6.61 -8.12
CA ASN A 3 1.76 5.93 -6.84
C ASN A 3 0.60 6.24 -5.89
N ASN A 4 -0.18 7.29 -6.16
CA ASN A 4 -1.26 7.74 -5.31
C ASN A 4 -2.64 7.57 -5.95
N LEU A 5 -3.63 7.15 -5.15
CA LEU A 5 -5.02 6.95 -5.54
C LEU A 5 -5.94 7.49 -4.45
N ILE A 6 -6.94 8.30 -4.80
CA ILE A 6 -7.99 8.70 -3.86
C ILE A 6 -9.14 7.68 -3.93
N TYR A 7 -9.47 7.07 -2.80
CA TYR A 7 -10.55 6.09 -2.67
C TYR A 7 -11.41 6.37 -1.44
N LYS A 8 -12.73 6.56 -1.62
CA LYS A 8 -13.72 6.74 -0.52
C LYS A 8 -13.36 7.86 0.51
N GLY A 9 -12.63 8.90 0.10
CA GLY A 9 -12.17 9.98 0.98
C GLY A 9 -10.83 9.71 1.68
N TYR A 10 -10.13 8.66 1.26
CA TYR A 10 -8.78 8.32 1.71
C TYR A 10 -7.81 8.40 0.53
N ARG A 11 -6.65 8.99 0.75
CA ARG A 11 -5.53 9.01 -0.17
C ARG A 11 -4.62 7.82 0.12
N LEU A 12 -4.64 6.85 -0.77
CA LEU A 12 -3.71 5.74 -0.82
C LEU A 12 -2.45 6.20 -1.55
N SER A 13 -1.27 5.98 -1.00
CA SER A 13 0.02 6.28 -1.63
C SER A 13 0.94 5.07 -1.48
N ALA A 14 1.37 4.51 -2.60
CA ALA A 14 2.27 3.37 -2.70
C ALA A 14 3.72 3.83 -2.82
N ILE A 15 4.45 3.76 -1.71
CA ILE A 15 5.86 4.12 -1.61
C ILE A 15 6.69 2.88 -1.95
N VAL A 16 7.27 2.84 -3.15
CA VAL A 16 8.16 1.74 -3.56
C VAL A 16 9.57 2.03 -3.10
N ARG A 17 10.19 1.07 -2.41
CA ARG A 17 11.61 1.10 -2.05
C ARG A 17 12.31 -0.08 -2.69
N ARG A 18 13.46 0.18 -3.29
CA ARG A 18 14.34 -0.88 -3.80
C ARG A 18 15.16 -1.40 -2.63
N GLN A 19 15.02 -2.68 -2.31
CA GLN A 19 15.85 -3.36 -1.34
C GLN A 19 16.97 -4.06 -2.10
N ALA A 20 18.22 -3.71 -1.80
CA ALA A 20 19.38 -4.41 -2.31
C ALA A 20 19.50 -5.76 -1.59
N ALA A 21 18.74 -6.75 -2.05
CA ALA A 21 18.95 -8.13 -1.61
C ALA A 21 20.13 -8.71 -2.41
N ALA A 22 21.00 -9.44 -1.73
CA ALA A 22 22.31 -9.88 -2.21
C ALA A 22 22.31 -10.59 -3.58
N ASN A 23 21.18 -11.15 -4.03
CA ASN A 23 21.08 -11.92 -5.27
C ASN A 23 19.92 -11.52 -6.20
N ALA A 24 19.13 -10.50 -5.89
CA ALA A 24 18.04 -10.05 -6.77
C ALA A 24 17.63 -8.60 -6.49
N SER A 25 17.21 -7.87 -7.54
CA SER A 25 16.57 -6.56 -7.40
C SER A 25 15.18 -6.72 -6.77
N ALA A 26 15.13 -6.77 -5.45
CA ALA A 26 13.89 -6.85 -4.69
C ALA A 26 13.29 -5.44 -4.55
N PHE A 27 12.08 -5.23 -5.03
CA PHE A 27 11.33 -4.02 -4.74
C PHE A 27 10.25 -4.32 -3.70
N THR A 28 10.17 -3.49 -2.67
CA THR A 28 9.11 -3.52 -1.67
C THR A 28 8.20 -2.32 -1.88
N ALA A 29 6.91 -2.46 -1.60
CA ALA A 29 6.00 -1.31 -1.53
C ALA A 29 5.42 -1.18 -0.13
N THR A 30 5.41 0.05 0.35
CA THR A 30 4.74 0.47 1.57
C THR A 30 3.50 1.26 1.17
N LEU A 31 2.37 0.98 1.80
CA LEU A 31 1.16 1.71 1.59
C LEU A 31 0.99 2.76 2.68
N LEU A 32 0.76 4.00 2.26
CA LEU A 32 0.38 5.11 3.12
C LEU A 32 -1.07 5.47 2.83
N ILE A 33 -1.92 5.37 3.83
CA ILE A 33 -3.35 5.70 3.78
C ILE A 33 -3.54 6.98 4.57
N VAL A 34 -3.99 8.06 3.92
CA VAL A 34 -4.21 9.35 4.58
C VAL A 34 -5.67 9.75 4.41
N ARG A 35 -6.40 10.04 5.48
CA ARG A 35 -7.75 10.63 5.35
C ARG A 35 -7.66 12.01 4.69
N HIS A 36 -8.69 12.37 3.92
CA HIS A 36 -8.77 13.68 3.28
C HIS A 36 -8.65 14.85 4.28
N ASP A 37 -9.10 14.64 5.51
CA ASP A 37 -9.02 15.59 6.62
C ASP A 37 -7.61 15.71 7.24
N GLY A 38 -6.65 14.86 6.83
CA GLY A 38 -5.30 14.82 7.38
C GLY A 38 -5.20 14.22 8.79
N SER A 39 -6.32 14.11 9.51
CA SER A 39 -6.39 13.63 10.90
C SER A 39 -5.91 12.19 11.14
N ILE A 40 -5.96 11.32 10.13
CA ILE A 40 -5.52 9.93 10.27
C ILE A 40 -4.64 9.57 9.08
N SER A 41 -3.37 9.26 9.38
CA SER A 41 -2.46 8.63 8.43
C SER A 41 -2.01 7.28 8.99
N SER A 42 -2.22 6.22 8.21
CA SER A 42 -1.79 4.87 8.54
C SER A 42 -0.79 4.40 7.50
N THR A 43 0.41 4.06 7.95
CA THR A 43 1.44 3.50 7.08
C THR A 43 1.51 2.02 7.37
N CYS A 44 1.18 1.19 6.38
CA CYS A 44 1.22 -0.25 6.50
C CYS A 44 2.18 -0.82 5.46
N GLY A 45 3.10 -1.68 5.92
CA GLY A 45 3.86 -2.53 5.01
C GLY A 45 2.87 -3.44 4.30
N VAL A 46 2.91 -3.48 2.97
CA VAL A 46 1.97 -4.32 2.23
C VAL A 46 2.32 -5.77 2.57
N PRO A 47 1.38 -6.56 3.14
CA PRO A 47 1.68 -7.87 3.71
C PRO A 47 2.26 -8.83 2.69
N ALA A 48 1.93 -8.66 1.39
CA ALA A 48 2.57 -9.40 0.31
C ALA A 48 4.11 -9.31 0.34
N PHE A 49 4.69 -8.14 0.64
CA PHE A 49 6.15 -8.02 0.80
C PHE A 49 6.63 -8.52 2.17
N ALA A 50 5.79 -8.45 3.20
CA ALA A 50 6.11 -8.96 4.53
C ALA A 50 6.19 -10.50 4.56
N THR A 51 5.46 -11.21 3.69
CA THR A 51 5.56 -12.68 3.56
C THR A 51 6.78 -13.14 2.76
N GLY A 52 7.67 -12.22 2.37
CA GLY A 52 8.85 -12.53 1.55
C GLY A 52 8.59 -12.50 0.04
N ALA A 53 7.39 -12.10 -0.43
CA ALA A 53 7.22 -11.87 -1.86
C ALA A 53 8.00 -10.62 -2.25
N THR A 54 8.88 -10.74 -3.24
CA THR A 54 9.60 -9.61 -3.81
C THR A 54 9.25 -9.52 -5.28
N VAL A 55 8.99 -8.31 -5.76
CA VAL A 55 8.66 -8.10 -7.17
C VAL A 55 9.88 -7.57 -7.89
N ALA A 56 10.10 -8.05 -9.11
CA ALA A 56 11.19 -7.58 -9.97
C ALA A 56 10.91 -6.19 -10.59
N THR A 57 9.67 -5.68 -10.49
CA THR A 57 9.28 -4.40 -11.08
C THR A 57 8.54 -3.50 -10.10
N PRO A 58 8.83 -2.18 -10.09
CA PRO A 58 8.14 -1.23 -9.22
C PRO A 58 6.64 -1.13 -9.53
N ARG A 59 6.23 -1.35 -10.79
CA ARG A 59 4.82 -1.38 -11.21
C ARG A 59 4.00 -2.40 -10.43
N ARG A 60 4.49 -3.65 -10.36
CA ARG A 60 3.86 -4.72 -9.58
C ARG A 60 3.77 -4.33 -8.10
N ALA A 61 4.79 -3.63 -7.59
CA ALA A 61 4.80 -3.21 -6.20
C ALA A 61 3.69 -2.21 -5.88
N ILE A 62 3.52 -1.23 -6.76
CA ILE A 62 2.46 -0.22 -6.67
C ILE A 62 1.08 -0.88 -6.77
N ASP A 63 0.88 -1.75 -7.76
CA ASP A 63 -0.42 -2.39 -8.01
C ASP A 63 -0.93 -3.15 -6.77
N VAL A 64 -0.06 -4.00 -6.19
CA VAL A 64 -0.39 -4.76 -4.98
C VAL A 64 -0.63 -3.84 -3.78
N ALA A 65 0.15 -2.76 -3.64
CA ALA A 65 -0.05 -1.78 -2.57
C ALA A 65 -1.40 -1.08 -2.67
N ILE A 66 -1.76 -0.59 -3.85
CA ILE A 66 -3.02 0.10 -4.10
C ILE A 66 -4.21 -0.85 -3.89
N LEU A 67 -4.11 -2.09 -4.39
CA LEU A 67 -5.16 -3.10 -4.21
C LEU A 67 -5.37 -3.44 -2.74
N HIS A 68 -4.29 -3.62 -1.98
CA HIS A 68 -4.36 -3.83 -0.54
C HIS A 68 -4.96 -2.62 0.18
N GLY A 69 -4.60 -1.40 -0.22
CA GLY A 69 -5.12 -0.19 0.38
C GLY A 69 -6.61 0.02 0.21
N ARG A 70 -7.16 -0.41 -0.93
CA ARG A 70 -8.60 -0.45 -1.14
C ARG A 70 -9.28 -1.40 -0.16
N HIS A 71 -8.70 -2.58 0.06
CA HIS A 71 -9.18 -3.55 1.06
C HIS A 71 -9.16 -2.97 2.48
N VAL A 72 -8.05 -2.36 2.89
CA VAL A 72 -7.91 -1.75 4.23
C VAL A 72 -8.91 -0.61 4.43
N VAL A 73 -9.10 0.25 3.42
CA VAL A 73 -10.11 1.32 3.48
C VAL A 73 -11.53 0.75 3.54
N ASP A 74 -11.81 -0.36 2.85
CA ASP A 74 -13.11 -1.02 2.93
C ASP A 74 -13.39 -1.57 4.34
N GLU A 75 -12.41 -2.27 4.92
CA GLU A 75 -12.44 -2.79 6.30
C GLU A 75 -12.60 -1.64 7.32
N MET A 76 -11.87 -0.54 7.15
CA MET A 76 -12.01 0.66 8.00
C MET A 76 -13.38 1.33 7.87
N LYS A 77 -14.01 1.26 6.69
CA LYS A 77 -15.31 1.89 6.45
C LYS A 77 -16.48 1.01 6.81
N ARG A 78 -16.30 -0.31 6.99
CA ARG A 78 -17.36 -1.19 7.50
C ARG A 78 -17.68 -0.73 8.93
N PRO A 79 -18.79 -0.01 9.16
CA PRO A 79 -19.26 0.19 10.51
C PRO A 79 -19.73 -1.20 10.94
N THR A 80 -19.14 -1.79 11.97
CA THR A 80 -19.73 -2.94 12.66
C THR A 80 -21.20 -2.58 12.97
N PRO A 81 -22.19 -3.25 12.36
CA PRO A 81 -23.56 -3.08 12.81
C PRO A 81 -23.67 -3.79 14.15
N HIS A 82 -23.97 -3.04 15.22
CA HIS A 82 -24.47 -3.60 16.46
C HIS A 82 -25.90 -3.11 16.67
#